data_AF-A0A951UJ07-F1
#
_entry.id   AF-A0A951UJ07-F1
#
_cell.length_a   1.000
_cell.length_b   1.000
_cell.length_c   1.000
_cell.angle_alpha   90.00
_cell.angle_beta   90.00
_cell.angle_gamma   90.00
#
_symmetry.space_group_name_H-M   'P 1'
#
loop_
_entity.id
_entity.type
_entity.pdbx_description
1 polymer ?
#
loop_
_entity_poly.entity_id
_entity_poly.type
_entity_poly.pdbx_seq_one_letter_code
_entity_poly.pdbx_strand_id
1 'polypeptide(L)'
;MKKLLKRILKLIKQIFQQFSDDEQPSVPSRNRPLKTPTSIPSIPTFAPQWQNGLILVCSQCTVEQFSGSYHRVSSGTTASEELQKWLKSRLKLDGLWGKYRVVGTSCLGVCPKERVVVVLYHNAVGQQCFIISYKSECEILYSYLKHINQ
;
A
#
# COMPACT_ATOMS: atom_id res chain seq x y z
N MET A 1 -23.83 37.13 11.16
CA MET A 1 -22.58 36.56 10.60
C MET A 1 -21.29 37.09 11.24
N LYS A 2 -21.09 38.40 11.43
CA LYS A 2 -19.85 38.97 12.01
C LYS A 2 -19.49 38.49 13.44
N LYS A 3 -20.47 38.21 14.30
CA LYS A 3 -20.25 37.70 15.67
C LYS A 3 -19.80 36.22 15.69
N LEU A 4 -20.27 35.41 14.75
CA LEU A 4 -19.91 34.00 14.64
C LEU A 4 -18.47 33.86 14.15
N LEU A 5 -18.09 34.65 13.14
CA LEU A 5 -16.72 34.68 12.61
C LEU A 5 -15.70 35.08 13.68
N LYS A 6 -16.02 36.07 14.54
CA LYS A 6 -15.17 36.48 15.67
C LYS A 6 -14.99 35.37 16.71
N ARG A 7 -16.02 34.56 16.95
CA ARG A 7 -15.93 33.42 17.87
C ARG A 7 -15.04 32.31 17.31
N ILE A 8 -15.18 32.00 16.02
CA ILE A 8 -14.35 31.00 15.33
C ILE A 8 -12.88 31.42 15.33
N LEU A 9 -12.58 32.69 15.00
CA LEU A 9 -11.20 33.19 15.04
C LEU A 9 -10.60 33.17 16.44
N LYS A 10 -11.40 33.43 17.49
CA LYS A 10 -10.94 33.34 18.88
C LYS A 10 -10.59 31.90 19.27
N LEU A 11 -11.39 30.93 18.84
CA LEU A 11 -11.13 29.50 19.09
C LEU A 11 -9.88 29.02 18.35
N ILE A 12 -9.72 29.39 17.09
CA ILE A 12 -8.51 29.05 16.31
C ILE A 12 -7.26 29.64 16.98
N LYS A 13 -7.32 30.88 17.46
CA LYS A 13 -6.20 31.53 18.15
C LYS A 13 -5.83 30.83 19.46
N GLN A 14 -6.83 30.36 20.22
CA GLN A 14 -6.60 29.57 21.45
C GLN A 14 -5.94 28.22 21.17
N ILE A 15 -6.35 27.53 20.10
CA ILE A 15 -5.74 26.27 19.67
C ILE A 15 -4.26 26.48 19.30
N PHE A 16 -3.94 27.52 18.52
CA PHE A 16 -2.55 27.81 18.15
C PHE A 16 -1.67 28.22 19.34
N GLN A 17 -2.22 28.86 20.37
CA GLN A 17 -1.50 29.13 21.61
C GLN A 17 -1.25 27.87 22.43
N GLN A 18 -2.21 26.93 22.45
CA GLN A 18 -2.03 25.64 23.12
C GLN A 18 -0.92 24.76 22.49
N PHE A 19 -0.59 24.97 21.21
CA PHE A 19 0.53 24.29 20.54
C PHE A 19 1.86 25.08 20.56
N SER A 20 1.89 26.28 21.15
CA SER A 20 3.13 27.08 21.27
C SER A 20 3.81 26.96 22.63
N ASP A 21 3.13 26.38 23.63
CA ASP A 21 3.64 26.24 25.01
C ASP A 21 4.15 24.82 25.33
N ASP A 22 4.52 24.02 24.32
CA ASP A 22 5.31 22.82 24.55
C ASP A 22 6.75 23.24 24.90
N GLU A 23 6.97 23.50 26.19
CA GLU A 23 8.28 23.54 26.82
C GLU A 23 9.10 22.33 26.34
N GLN A 24 10.21 22.61 25.66
CA GLN A 24 11.25 21.62 25.40
C GLN A 24 11.65 20.98 26.75
N PRO A 25 11.58 19.65 26.90
CA PRO A 25 12.18 18.99 28.05
C PRO A 25 13.68 19.30 28.06
N SER A 26 14.17 19.93 29.13
CA SER A 26 15.59 20.18 29.35
C SER A 26 16.32 18.83 29.39
N VAL A 27 17.08 18.53 28.34
CA VAL A 27 17.90 17.31 28.25
C VAL A 27 19.04 17.43 29.26
N PRO A 28 19.19 16.53 30.24
CA PRO A 28 20.36 16.53 31.10
C PRO A 28 21.59 16.19 30.24
N SER A 29 22.55 17.13 30.20
CA SER A 29 23.84 16.95 29.53
C SER A 29 24.58 15.75 30.13
N ARG A 30 24.51 14.61 29.45
CA ARG A 30 25.45 13.50 29.63
C ARG A 30 26.50 13.61 28.55
N ASN A 31 27.60 14.28 28.86
CA ASN A 31 28.87 14.15 28.15
C ASN A 31 29.47 12.75 28.39
N ARG A 32 28.74 11.70 27.99
CA ARG A 32 29.29 10.34 27.89
C ARG A 32 29.60 10.13 26.41
N PRO A 33 30.86 9.87 26.02
CA PRO A 33 31.17 9.45 24.66
C PRO A 33 30.28 8.24 24.36
N LEU A 34 29.33 8.42 23.44
CA LEU A 34 28.52 7.31 22.94
C LEU A 34 29.54 6.39 22.28
N LYS A 35 29.83 5.24 22.89
CA LYS A 35 30.58 4.17 22.21
C LYS A 35 29.83 3.90 20.92
N THR A 36 30.38 4.38 19.81
CA THR A 36 29.84 4.12 18.48
C THR A 36 29.70 2.60 18.38
N PRO A 37 28.50 2.07 18.11
CA PRO A 37 28.33 0.64 17.98
C PRO A 37 29.35 0.13 16.97
N THR A 38 30.21 -0.79 17.43
CA THR A 38 31.14 -1.54 16.61
C THR A 38 30.37 -2.04 15.38
N SER A 39 30.70 -1.51 14.20
CA SER A 39 30.36 -2.01 12.86
C SER A 39 29.07 -2.86 12.79
N ILE A 40 27.93 -2.25 12.45
CA ILE A 40 26.71 -3.00 12.13
C ILE A 40 27.06 -4.01 11.02
N PRO A 41 26.90 -5.33 11.25
CA PRO A 41 27.19 -6.32 10.22
C PRO A 41 26.28 -6.08 9.01
N SER A 42 26.85 -6.17 7.80
CA SER A 42 26.09 -5.92 6.58
C SER A 42 25.07 -7.04 6.34
N ILE A 43 23.83 -6.63 6.04
CA ILE A 43 22.78 -7.56 5.63
C ILE A 43 22.99 -7.88 4.14
N PRO A 44 23.06 -9.15 3.73
CA PRO A 44 23.15 -9.51 2.32
C PRO A 44 21.94 -8.99 1.54
N THR A 45 22.19 -8.40 0.37
CA THR A 45 21.15 -7.87 -0.52
C THR A 45 21.04 -8.70 -1.79
N PHE A 46 19.83 -8.85 -2.32
CA PHE A 46 19.57 -9.45 -3.62
C PHE A 46 18.84 -8.46 -4.52
N ALA A 47 19.31 -8.27 -5.75
CA ALA A 47 18.64 -7.47 -6.75
C ALA A 47 17.56 -8.31 -7.45
N PRO A 48 16.29 -7.89 -7.41
CA PRO A 48 15.24 -8.57 -8.14
C PRO A 48 15.53 -8.66 -9.65
N GLN A 49 15.11 -9.75 -10.27
CA GLN A 49 15.31 -9.98 -11.71
C GLN A 49 14.26 -9.28 -12.59
N TRP A 50 13.21 -8.72 -11.98
CA TRP A 50 12.21 -7.95 -12.72
C TRP A 50 12.64 -6.49 -12.87
N GLN A 51 12.36 -5.93 -14.05
CA GLN A 51 12.92 -4.64 -14.46
C GLN A 51 12.03 -3.45 -14.09
N ASN A 52 10.70 -3.60 -14.21
CA ASN A 52 9.79 -2.45 -14.18
C ASN A 52 9.02 -2.37 -12.86
N GLY A 53 8.45 -3.49 -12.40
CA GLY A 53 7.66 -3.45 -11.20
C GLY A 53 7.23 -4.79 -10.61
N LEU A 54 6.78 -4.71 -9.36
CA LEU A 54 6.23 -5.79 -8.57
C LEU A 54 4.76 -5.50 -8.29
N ILE A 55 3.90 -6.45 -8.63
CA ILE A 55 2.45 -6.40 -8.41
C ILE A 55 2.12 -7.40 -7.32
N LEU A 56 1.72 -6.88 -6.16
CA LEU A 56 1.33 -7.63 -4.98
C LEU A 56 -0.20 -7.72 -4.94
N VAL A 57 -0.76 -8.91 -5.02
CA VAL A 57 -2.20 -9.13 -4.91
C VAL A 57 -2.50 -9.74 -3.55
N CYS A 58 -3.39 -9.12 -2.77
CA CYS A 58 -3.81 -9.68 -1.48
C CYS A 58 -4.51 -11.03 -1.72
N SER A 59 -4.03 -12.10 -1.09
CA SER A 59 -4.62 -13.45 -1.22
C SER A 59 -5.90 -13.64 -0.40
N GLN A 60 -6.15 -12.76 0.58
CA GLN A 60 -7.26 -12.88 1.53
C GLN A 60 -8.52 -12.13 1.07
N CYS A 61 -8.42 -11.29 0.03
CA CYS A 61 -9.60 -10.65 -0.54
C CYS A 61 -10.47 -11.71 -1.24
N THR A 62 -11.73 -11.82 -0.82
CA THR A 62 -12.71 -12.72 -1.44
C THR A 62 -13.94 -11.91 -1.83
N VAL A 63 -14.63 -12.32 -2.90
CA VAL A 63 -15.79 -11.58 -3.41
C VAL A 63 -17.02 -11.80 -2.52
N GLU A 64 -17.07 -12.89 -1.76
CA GLU A 64 -18.30 -13.36 -1.10
C GLU A 64 -18.39 -13.08 0.40
N GLN A 65 -17.43 -12.38 1.00
CA GLN A 65 -17.47 -12.13 2.44
C GLN A 65 -18.39 -10.97 2.81
N PHE A 66 -19.72 -11.19 2.78
CA PHE A 66 -20.70 -10.63 3.75
C PHE A 66 -22.04 -11.39 3.68
N SER A 67 -22.00 -12.71 3.78
CA SER A 67 -22.99 -13.46 4.56
C SER A 67 -22.29 -13.76 5.89
N GLY A 68 -22.92 -13.53 7.05
CA GLY A 68 -22.32 -13.47 8.40
C GLY A 68 -21.67 -14.76 8.94
N SER A 69 -21.02 -15.52 8.09
CA SER A 69 -20.37 -16.79 8.33
C SER A 69 -18.86 -16.59 8.16
N TYR A 70 -18.12 -16.76 9.27
CA TYR A 70 -16.66 -16.86 9.27
C TYR A 70 -16.15 -18.16 8.63
N HIS A 71 -17.01 -18.94 7.98
CA HIS A 71 -16.58 -20.14 7.28
C HIS A 71 -15.86 -19.75 5.99
N ARG A 72 -14.57 -20.14 5.93
CA ARG A 72 -13.77 -20.15 4.71
C ARG A 72 -14.62 -20.74 3.58
N VAL A 73 -14.93 -19.92 2.58
CA VAL A 73 -15.55 -20.39 1.35
C VAL A 73 -14.61 -21.41 0.72
N SER A 74 -14.99 -22.67 0.83
CA SER A 74 -14.33 -23.81 0.23
C SER A 74 -15.03 -24.11 -1.09
N SER A 75 -14.24 -24.27 -2.16
CA SER A 75 -14.56 -24.86 -3.49
C SER A 75 -14.74 -23.95 -4.72
N GLY A 76 -14.19 -22.71 -4.73
CA GLY A 76 -14.06 -21.90 -5.95
C GLY A 76 -12.74 -21.12 -6.00
N THR A 77 -12.25 -20.78 -7.19
CA THR A 77 -11.14 -19.83 -7.35
C THR A 77 -11.55 -18.46 -6.80
N THR A 78 -10.76 -17.89 -5.89
CA THR A 78 -11.06 -16.56 -5.35
C THR A 78 -10.81 -15.47 -6.40
N ALA A 79 -11.48 -14.31 -6.34
CA ALA A 79 -11.16 -13.20 -7.26
C ALA A 79 -9.68 -12.77 -7.20
N SER A 80 -9.03 -12.96 -6.04
CA SER A 80 -7.61 -12.72 -5.89
C SER A 80 -6.77 -13.68 -6.73
N GLU A 81 -7.12 -14.97 -6.72
CA GLU A 81 -6.48 -15.98 -7.56
C GLU A 81 -6.77 -15.76 -9.06
N GLU A 82 -8.01 -15.42 -9.40
CA GLU A 82 -8.41 -15.15 -10.78
C GLU A 82 -7.69 -13.91 -11.32
N LEU A 83 -7.64 -12.83 -10.56
CA LEU A 83 -6.88 -11.62 -10.92
C LEU A 83 -5.41 -11.92 -11.09
N GLN A 84 -4.79 -12.70 -10.20
CA GLN A 84 -3.38 -13.09 -10.36
C GLN A 84 -3.16 -13.91 -11.62
N LYS A 85 -4.01 -14.91 -11.89
CA LYS A 85 -3.92 -15.74 -13.10
C LYS A 85 -4.09 -14.88 -14.35
N TRP A 86 -5.08 -14.01 -14.35
CA TRP A 86 -5.38 -13.11 -15.45
C TRP A 86 -4.21 -12.16 -15.74
N LEU A 87 -3.67 -11.48 -14.72
CA LEU A 87 -2.50 -10.59 -14.88
C LEU A 87 -1.28 -11.34 -15.42
N LYS A 88 -0.99 -12.53 -14.88
CA LYS A 88 0.14 -13.36 -15.34
C LYS A 88 -0.04 -13.77 -16.80
N SER A 89 -1.24 -14.19 -17.20
CA SER A 89 -1.54 -14.55 -18.58
C SER A 89 -1.43 -13.35 -19.51
N ARG A 90 -1.99 -12.20 -19.12
CA ARG A 90 -1.97 -10.97 -19.92
C ARG A 90 -0.54 -10.45 -20.13
N LEU A 91 0.28 -10.42 -19.08
CA LEU A 91 1.69 -10.03 -19.17
C LEU A 91 2.49 -10.97 -20.09
N LYS A 92 2.20 -12.27 -20.10
CA LYS A 92 2.84 -13.22 -21.02
C LYS A 92 2.43 -12.95 -22.47
N LEU A 93 1.15 -12.73 -22.72
CA LEU A 93 0.63 -12.44 -24.06
C LEU A 93 1.25 -11.17 -24.65
N ASP A 94 1.45 -10.13 -23.85
CA ASP A 94 2.02 -8.86 -24.30
C ASP A 94 3.57 -8.84 -24.24
N GLY A 95 4.24 -9.96 -23.95
CA GLY A 95 5.71 -10.02 -23.86
C GLY A 95 6.32 -9.21 -22.70
N LEU A 96 5.51 -8.86 -21.69
CA LEU A 96 5.92 -8.13 -20.49
C LEU A 96 6.25 -9.06 -19.32
N TRP A 97 6.16 -10.37 -19.52
CA TRP A 97 6.58 -11.37 -18.55
C TRP A 97 8.07 -11.21 -18.22
N GLY A 98 8.40 -11.10 -16.94
CA GLY A 98 9.76 -10.83 -16.49
C GLY A 98 10.05 -9.34 -16.31
N LYS A 99 9.42 -8.43 -17.08
CA LYS A 99 9.46 -6.99 -16.77
C LYS A 99 8.65 -6.68 -15.53
N TYR A 100 7.50 -7.33 -15.40
CA TYR A 100 6.68 -7.32 -14.19
C TYR A 100 6.71 -8.67 -13.49
N ARG A 101 6.68 -8.61 -12.16
CA ARG A 101 6.45 -9.79 -11.32
C ARG A 101 5.10 -9.67 -10.63
N VAL A 102 4.24 -10.68 -10.78
CA VAL A 102 2.97 -10.78 -10.07
C VAL A 102 3.09 -11.84 -8.98
N VAL A 103 2.85 -11.46 -7.73
CA VAL A 103 2.89 -12.36 -6.58
C VAL A 103 1.65 -12.17 -5.70
N GLY A 104 1.22 -13.25 -5.08
CA GLY A 104 0.28 -13.19 -3.97
C GLY A 104 0.97 -12.73 -2.70
N THR A 105 0.27 -11.97 -1.88
CA THR A 105 0.69 -11.56 -0.53
C THR A 105 -0.35 -11.96 0.49
N SER A 106 0.01 -11.96 1.77
CA SER A 106 -0.94 -12.10 2.86
C SER A 106 -1.89 -10.88 2.93
N CYS A 107 -2.65 -10.77 4.02
CA CYS A 107 -3.54 -9.63 4.24
C CYS A 107 -2.77 -8.30 4.23
N LEU A 108 -3.27 -7.32 3.48
CA LEU A 108 -2.72 -5.96 3.42
C LEU A 108 -3.39 -4.99 4.42
N GLY A 109 -4.17 -5.52 5.37
CA GLY A 109 -4.89 -4.73 6.38
C GLY A 109 -6.13 -4.01 5.85
N VAL A 110 -6.53 -4.26 4.60
CA VAL A 110 -7.70 -3.64 3.96
C VAL A 110 -8.52 -4.74 3.28
N CYS A 111 -9.80 -4.85 3.65
CA CYS A 111 -10.73 -5.86 3.12
C CYS A 111 -11.96 -5.17 2.51
N PRO A 112 -11.84 -4.60 1.30
CA PRO A 112 -12.94 -3.91 0.66
C PRO A 112 -13.98 -4.93 0.17
N LYS A 113 -15.27 -4.60 0.32
CA LYS A 113 -16.37 -5.47 -0.10
C LYS A 113 -16.29 -5.73 -1.62
N GLU A 114 -16.38 -7.00 -2.01
CA GLU A 114 -16.42 -7.46 -3.42
C GLU A 114 -15.24 -7.00 -4.28
N ARG A 115 -14.13 -6.57 -3.66
CA ARG A 115 -12.96 -6.01 -4.34
C ARG A 115 -11.67 -6.62 -3.82
N VAL A 116 -10.63 -6.50 -4.64
CA VAL A 116 -9.29 -7.02 -4.36
C VAL A 116 -8.32 -5.86 -4.19
N VAL A 117 -7.50 -5.94 -3.15
CA VAL A 117 -6.42 -4.99 -2.91
C VAL A 117 -5.18 -5.42 -3.68
N VAL A 118 -4.62 -4.49 -4.44
CA VAL A 118 -3.42 -4.68 -5.24
C VAL A 118 -2.44 -3.56 -4.92
N VAL A 119 -1.22 -3.91 -4.56
CA VAL A 119 -0.12 -2.93 -4.43
C VAL A 119 0.79 -3.06 -5.65
N LEU A 120 0.98 -1.95 -6.34
CA LEU A 120 1.99 -1.80 -7.36
C LEU A 120 3.20 -1.11 -6.77
N TYR A 121 4.36 -1.75 -6.87
CA TYR A 121 5.64 -1.08 -6.73
C TYR A 121 6.26 -0.94 -8.11
N HIS A 122 6.53 0.29 -8.52
CA HIS A 122 7.08 0.60 -9.83
C HIS A 122 8.18 1.66 -9.72
N ASN A 123 9.22 1.55 -10.53
CA ASN A 123 10.39 2.43 -10.43
C ASN A 123 10.04 3.91 -10.69
N ALA A 124 9.12 4.18 -11.61
CA ALA A 124 8.76 5.55 -12.01
C ALA A 124 7.80 6.26 -11.04
N VAL A 125 6.89 5.53 -10.40
CA VAL A 125 5.80 6.11 -9.58
C VAL A 125 5.85 5.70 -8.11
N GLY A 126 6.85 4.92 -7.72
CA GLY A 126 6.97 4.37 -6.37
C GLY A 126 5.87 3.35 -6.08
N GLN A 127 5.28 3.45 -4.89
CA GLN A 127 4.26 2.53 -4.41
C GLN A 127 2.86 3.12 -4.56
N GLN A 128 1.94 2.32 -5.09
CA GLN A 128 0.52 2.66 -5.20
C GLN A 128 -0.35 1.49 -4.77
N CYS A 129 -1.47 1.80 -4.12
CA CYS A 129 -2.44 0.81 -3.65
C CYS A 129 -3.76 1.01 -4.40
N PHE A 130 -4.27 -0.06 -4.99
CA PHE A 130 -5.50 -0.10 -5.75
C PHE A 130 -6.51 -1.02 -5.08
N ILE A 131 -7.78 -0.64 -5.15
CA ILE A 131 -8.92 -1.44 -4.69
C ILE A 131 -9.81 -1.67 -5.91
N ILE A 132 -9.71 -2.86 -6.50
CA ILE A 132 -10.34 -3.13 -7.79
C ILE A 132 -11.34 -4.27 -7.77
N SER A 133 -12.37 -4.16 -8.59
CA SER A 133 -13.22 -5.27 -9.00
C SER A 133 -12.51 -6.06 -10.08
N TYR A 134 -12.22 -7.34 -9.82
CA TYR A 134 -11.64 -8.23 -10.82
C TYR A 134 -12.49 -8.29 -12.10
N LYS A 135 -13.83 -8.32 -11.97
CA LYS A 135 -14.74 -8.51 -13.11
C LYS A 135 -14.79 -7.34 -14.09
N SER A 136 -14.61 -6.11 -13.60
CA SER A 136 -14.87 -4.89 -14.39
C SER A 136 -13.67 -3.96 -14.53
N GLU A 137 -12.67 -4.04 -13.64
CA GLU A 137 -11.60 -3.04 -13.55
C GLU A 137 -10.20 -3.65 -13.80
N CYS A 138 -10.09 -4.96 -14.07
CA CYS A 138 -8.80 -5.60 -14.32
C CYS A 138 -8.07 -5.04 -15.56
N GLU A 139 -8.80 -4.76 -16.64
CA GLU A 139 -8.24 -4.14 -17.84
C GLU A 139 -7.85 -2.66 -17.62
N ILE A 140 -8.53 -1.96 -16.71
CA ILE A 140 -8.18 -0.58 -16.35
C ILE A 140 -6.85 -0.58 -15.59
N LEU A 141 -6.72 -1.46 -14.59
CA LEU A 141 -5.46 -1.67 -13.87
C LEU A 141 -4.33 -2.03 -14.84
N TYR A 142 -4.60 -2.92 -15.81
CA TYR A 142 -3.59 -3.35 -16.76
C TYR A 142 -3.18 -2.24 -17.74
N SER A 143 -4.14 -1.47 -18.25
CA SER A 143 -3.88 -0.29 -19.08
C SER A 143 -3.02 0.74 -18.35
N TYR A 144 -3.27 0.93 -17.05
CA TYR A 144 -2.44 1.77 -16.19
C TYR A 144 -1.00 1.25 -16.10
N LEU A 145 -0.80 -0.05 -15.87
CA LEU A 145 0.53 -0.66 -15.87
C LEU A 145 1.27 -0.42 -17.19
N LYS A 146 0.58 -0.52 -18.33
CA LYS A 146 1.18 -0.29 -19.66
C LYS A 146 1.58 1.15 -19.87
N HIS A 147 0.75 2.11 -19.46
CA HIS A 147 1.04 3.52 -19.64
C HIS A 147 2.28 3.99 -18.89
N ILE A 148 2.57 3.44 -17.70
CA ILE A 148 3.77 3.82 -16.94
C ILE A 148 5.06 3.25 -17.58
N ASN A 149 4.96 2.35 -18.57
CA ASN A 149 6.13 1.83 -19.30
C ASN A 149 6.47 2.56 -20.60
N GLN A 150 5.60 3.47 -21.04
CA GLN A 150 5.83 4.30 -22.23
C GLN A 150 6.60 5.55 -21.83
#